data_AF-A0A7W8W3G8-F1
#
_entry.id   AF-A0A7W8W3G8-F1
#
_cell.length_a   1.000
_cell.length_b   1.000
_cell.length_c   1.000
_cell.angle_alpha   90.00
_cell.angle_beta   90.00
_cell.angle_gamma   90.00
#
_symmetry.space_group_name_H-M   'P 1'
#
loop_
_entity.id
_entity.type
_entity.pdbx_description
1 polymer ?
#
loop_
_entity_poly.entity_id
_entity_poly.type
_entity_poly.pdbx_seq_one_letter_code
_entity_poly.pdbx_strand_id
1 'polypeptide(L)'
;MLSNRLWGGLQVVGGVLEMAGAAALCVLPEPTMASKAGCVVFGAHGSDTAAAGLRQVWIGRDTASLTQHGTTKLAEAMRVSPDLAGQIGLSIEMAVPFGFAGSIKAARAASVTMGRIHLQMHEAKALNPRLGGHTLQKHVGKNEAWLRERLKRESGRVIVSSFTNLEQAERAISEAVDANAGRIRTWAQSSTRSATIMVTKVVSGDIGYGVTRETGTLTRINQVFVVLKYETYNGMPYYVLTAYPE
;
A
#
# COMPACT_ATOMS: atom_id res chain seq x y z
N MET A 1 1.21 -16.41 33.10
CA MET A 1 1.38 -15.01 33.55
C MET A 1 2.41 -14.24 32.71
N LEU A 2 3.58 -14.80 32.39
CA LEU A 2 4.61 -14.13 31.55
C LEU A 2 4.09 -13.73 30.16
N SER A 3 3.32 -14.62 29.50
CA SER A 3 2.70 -14.37 28.19
C SER A 3 1.80 -13.12 28.19
N ASN A 4 0.89 -12.99 29.18
CA ASN A 4 -0.03 -11.85 29.25
C ASN A 4 0.69 -10.52 29.44
N ARG A 5 1.81 -10.51 30.19
CA ARG A 5 2.63 -9.31 30.37
C ARG A 5 3.36 -8.92 29.10
N LEU A 6 3.86 -9.89 28.32
CA LEU A 6 4.44 -9.64 26.99
C LEU A 6 3.40 -9.07 26.03
N TRP A 7 2.18 -9.62 26.03
CA TRP A 7 1.05 -9.09 25.25
C TRP A 7 0.64 -7.67 25.69
N GLY A 8 0.68 -7.37 26.99
CA GLY A 8 0.47 -6.02 27.50
C GLY A 8 1.54 -5.04 26.98
N GLY A 9 2.82 -5.44 27.00
CA GLY A 9 3.90 -4.61 26.46
C GLY A 9 3.72 -4.31 24.97
N LEU A 10 3.16 -5.28 24.22
CA LEU A 10 2.75 -5.12 22.83
C LEU A 10 1.67 -4.07 22.63
N GLN A 11 0.64 -4.11 23.48
CA GLN A 11 -0.45 -3.14 23.45
C GLN A 11 0.07 -1.73 23.78
N VAL A 12 1.03 -1.60 24.70
CA VAL A 12 1.69 -0.31 24.98
C VAL A 12 2.38 0.23 23.73
N VAL A 13 3.20 -0.58 23.07
CA VAL A 13 3.89 -0.17 21.83
C VAL A 13 2.89 0.20 20.74
N GLY A 14 1.83 -0.59 20.57
CA GLY A 14 0.76 -0.33 19.61
C GLY A 14 0.05 1.00 19.86
N GLY A 15 -0.37 1.26 21.10
CA GLY A 15 -1.05 2.50 21.48
C GLY A 15 -0.16 3.74 21.32
N VAL A 16 1.14 3.64 21.64
CA VAL A 16 2.11 4.73 21.43
C VAL A 16 2.27 5.08 19.95
N LEU A 17 2.38 4.06 19.09
CA LEU A 17 2.49 4.28 17.65
C LEU A 17 1.22 4.91 17.06
N GLU A 18 0.05 4.55 17.58
CA GLU A 18 -1.22 5.16 17.20
C GLU A 18 -1.33 6.62 17.64
N MET A 19 -0.90 6.95 18.86
CA MET A 19 -0.83 8.35 19.32
C MET A 19 0.14 9.19 18.48
N ALA A 20 1.27 8.62 18.05
CA ALA A 20 2.20 9.31 17.14
C ALA A 20 1.55 9.61 15.78
N GLY A 21 0.80 8.65 15.22
CA GLY A 21 -0.02 8.87 14.02
C GLY A 21 -1.10 9.92 14.23
N ALA A 22 -1.77 9.92 15.38
CA ALA A 22 -2.75 10.94 15.75
C ALA A 22 -2.15 12.34 15.79
N ALA A 23 -0.97 12.51 16.40
CA ALA A 23 -0.24 13.78 16.45
C ALA A 23 0.07 14.34 15.05
N ALA A 24 0.44 13.46 14.10
CA ALA A 24 0.63 13.85 12.71
C ALA A 24 -0.67 14.38 12.08
N LEU A 25 -1.81 13.72 12.31
CA LEU A 25 -3.12 14.20 11.85
C LEU A 25 -3.49 15.57 12.46
N CYS A 26 -3.06 15.84 13.69
CA CYS A 26 -3.35 17.12 14.36
C CYS A 26 -2.69 18.29 13.63
N VAL A 27 -1.52 18.09 13.01
CA VAL A 27 -0.75 19.16 12.35
C VAL A 27 -0.94 19.22 10.83
N LEU A 28 -1.61 18.23 10.22
CA LEU A 28 -1.88 18.24 8.77
C LEU A 28 -2.76 19.43 8.36
N PRO A 29 -2.35 20.24 7.37
CA PRO A 29 -3.19 21.29 6.80
C PRO A 29 -4.17 20.68 5.81
N GLU A 30 -5.47 20.79 6.11
CA GLU A 30 -6.55 20.35 5.21
C GLU A 30 -7.83 21.17 5.44
N PRO A 31 -8.66 21.39 4.40
CA PRO A 31 -9.84 22.25 4.48
C PRO A 31 -11.08 21.57 5.07
N THR A 32 -11.05 20.25 5.29
CA THR A 32 -12.24 19.43 5.63
C THR A 32 -12.39 19.10 7.12
N MET A 33 -11.40 19.41 7.95
CA MET A 33 -11.30 19.02 9.37
C MET A 33 -11.31 17.51 9.67
N ALA A 34 -11.29 16.64 8.66
CA ALA A 34 -11.23 15.19 8.82
C ALA A 34 -9.99 14.70 9.59
N SER A 35 -8.81 15.25 9.29
CA SER A 35 -7.56 15.00 10.01
C SER A 35 -7.61 15.52 11.45
N LYS A 36 -8.30 16.63 11.74
CA LYS A 36 -8.47 17.11 13.12
C LYS A 36 -9.38 16.19 13.93
N ALA A 37 -10.46 15.70 13.31
CA ALA A 37 -11.31 14.69 13.92
C ALA A 37 -10.56 13.36 14.13
N GLY A 38 -9.79 12.91 13.12
CA GLY A 38 -8.95 11.73 13.21
C GLY A 38 -7.90 11.83 14.32
N CYS A 39 -7.23 12.96 14.46
CA CYS A 39 -6.30 13.28 15.55
C CYS A 39 -6.93 13.01 16.93
N VAL A 40 -8.12 13.54 17.20
CA VAL A 40 -8.79 13.36 18.49
C VAL A 40 -9.17 11.89 18.70
N VAL A 41 -9.72 11.24 17.68
CA VAL A 41 -10.19 9.85 17.74
C VAL A 41 -9.04 8.86 17.95
N PHE A 42 -8.02 8.90 17.10
CA PHE A 42 -6.86 8.01 17.21
C PHE A 42 -6.01 8.34 18.44
N GLY A 43 -5.99 9.61 18.87
CA GLY A 43 -5.34 10.01 20.12
C GLY A 43 -6.00 9.36 21.34
N ALA A 44 -7.33 9.38 21.40
CA ALA A 44 -8.09 8.74 22.46
C ALA A 44 -7.95 7.20 22.42
N HIS A 45 -8.05 6.59 21.24
CA HIS A 45 -7.92 5.14 21.07
C HIS A 45 -6.51 4.63 21.41
N GLY A 46 -5.47 5.31 20.93
CA GLY A 46 -4.08 4.97 21.24
C GLY A 46 -3.78 5.12 22.73
N SER A 47 -4.31 6.16 23.38
CA SER A 47 -4.15 6.38 24.82
C SER A 47 -4.81 5.28 25.66
N ASP A 48 -6.04 4.89 25.32
CA ASP A 48 -6.76 3.82 26.02
C ASP A 48 -6.10 2.44 25.81
N THR A 49 -5.64 2.16 24.59
CA THR A 49 -4.89 0.93 24.28
C THR A 49 -3.57 0.86 25.04
N ALA A 50 -2.82 1.97 25.11
CA ALA A 50 -1.59 2.04 25.90
C ALA A 50 -1.86 1.87 27.40
N ALA A 51 -2.92 2.49 27.92
CA ALA A 51 -3.31 2.37 29.32
C ALA A 51 -3.78 0.94 29.69
N ALA A 52 -4.55 0.29 28.81
CA ALA A 52 -4.91 -1.12 28.94
C ALA A 52 -3.66 -2.02 28.93
N GLY A 53 -2.75 -1.81 27.98
CA GLY A 53 -1.47 -2.52 27.91
C GLY A 53 -0.63 -2.37 29.18
N LEU A 54 -0.52 -1.15 29.73
CA LEU A 54 0.20 -0.89 30.98
C LEU A 54 -0.44 -1.62 32.17
N ARG A 55 -1.77 -1.60 32.27
CA ARG A 55 -2.50 -2.36 33.30
C ARG A 55 -2.27 -3.86 33.14
N GLN A 56 -2.25 -4.38 31.92
CA GLN A 56 -1.99 -5.79 31.63
C GLN A 56 -0.55 -6.22 31.94
N VAL A 57 0.44 -5.37 31.66
CA VAL A 57 1.85 -5.57 32.09
C VAL A 57 1.92 -5.67 33.61
N TRP A 58 1.25 -4.76 34.31
CA TRP A 58 1.27 -4.69 35.76
C TRP A 58 0.54 -5.89 36.41
N ILE A 59 -0.72 -6.08 36.07
CA ILE A 59 -1.65 -7.04 36.69
C ILE A 59 -1.37 -8.48 36.19
N GLY A 60 -0.81 -8.65 34.99
CA GLY A 60 -0.54 -9.96 34.38
C GLY A 60 -1.79 -10.72 33.92
N ARG A 61 -2.93 -10.03 33.85
CA ARG A 61 -4.21 -10.54 33.31
C ARG A 61 -4.58 -9.76 32.06
N ASP A 62 -5.29 -10.40 31.16
CA ASP A 62 -5.84 -9.76 29.97
C ASP A 62 -6.82 -8.64 30.38
N THR A 63 -6.61 -7.43 29.86
CA THR A 63 -7.47 -6.28 30.14
C THR A 63 -7.90 -5.66 28.83
N ALA A 64 -9.21 -5.73 28.53
CA ALA A 64 -9.78 -5.07 27.37
C ALA A 64 -9.68 -3.55 27.48
N SER A 65 -9.56 -2.88 26.33
CA SER A 65 -9.65 -1.42 26.26
C SER A 65 -11.13 -0.99 26.36
N LEU A 66 -11.39 0.23 26.84
CA LEU A 66 -12.75 0.77 26.93
C LEU A 66 -13.31 1.09 25.53
N THR A 67 -12.45 1.44 24.58
CA THR A 67 -12.84 1.64 23.17
C THR A 67 -13.21 0.34 22.46
N GLN A 68 -12.70 -0.82 22.91
CA GLN A 68 -13.03 -2.13 22.36
C GLN A 68 -14.51 -2.50 22.54
N HIS A 69 -15.17 -1.93 23.56
CA HIS A 69 -16.61 -2.08 23.81
C HIS A 69 -17.48 -0.99 23.15
N GLY A 70 -16.88 0.01 22.50
CA GLY A 70 -17.57 1.21 22.01
C GLY A 70 -17.35 1.49 20.53
N THR A 71 -17.68 0.54 19.65
CA THR A 71 -17.61 0.71 18.19
C THR A 71 -18.60 1.75 17.64
N THR A 72 -19.63 2.12 18.41
CA THR A 72 -20.68 3.09 18.03
C THR A 72 -20.20 4.55 17.96
N LYS A 73 -19.23 4.94 18.77
CA LYS A 73 -18.77 6.34 18.86
C LYS A 73 -17.96 6.79 17.64
N LEU A 74 -17.32 5.85 16.93
CA LEU A 74 -16.57 6.15 15.70
C LEU A 74 -17.51 6.58 14.57
N ALA A 75 -18.65 5.88 14.43
CA ALA A 75 -19.67 6.20 13.44
C ALA A 75 -20.40 7.52 13.77
N GLU A 76 -20.69 7.76 15.06
CA GLU A 76 -21.35 8.99 15.52
C GLU A 76 -20.45 10.23 15.44
N ALA A 77 -19.16 10.11 15.81
CA ALA A 77 -18.19 11.20 15.76
C ALA A 77 -17.83 11.63 14.33
N MET A 78 -17.94 10.70 13.38
CA MET A 78 -17.64 11.00 11.98
C MET A 78 -18.84 11.61 11.24
N ARG A 79 -20.10 11.50 11.71
CA ARG A 79 -21.32 11.98 11.01
C ARG A 79 -21.30 11.71 9.49
N VAL A 80 -20.70 10.60 9.10
CA VAL A 80 -20.53 10.20 7.71
C VAL A 80 -21.79 9.44 7.28
N SER A 81 -22.43 9.88 6.21
CA SER A 81 -23.54 9.16 5.58
C SER A 81 -23.05 7.77 5.11
N PRO A 82 -23.93 6.73 5.14
CA PRO A 82 -23.57 5.35 4.79
C PRO A 82 -22.85 5.16 3.45
N ASP A 83 -23.01 6.09 2.51
CA ASP A 83 -22.44 6.03 1.16
C ASP A 83 -20.95 6.41 1.06
N LEU A 84 -20.37 7.04 2.09
CA LEU A 84 -18.94 7.41 2.06
C LEU A 84 -18.02 6.28 2.55
N ALA A 85 -18.59 5.23 3.16
CA ALA A 85 -17.85 4.05 3.63
C ALA A 85 -17.30 3.16 2.49
N GLY A 86 -17.74 3.41 1.24
CA GLY A 86 -17.30 2.69 0.04
C GLY A 86 -16.15 3.35 -0.74
N GLN A 87 -15.80 4.61 -0.45
CA GLN A 87 -14.76 5.35 -1.20
C GLN A 87 -13.47 5.58 -0.41
N ILE A 88 -13.50 5.43 0.91
CA ILE A 88 -12.30 5.33 1.72
C ILE A 88 -12.17 3.84 2.03
N GLY A 89 -11.09 3.20 1.58
CA GLY A 89 -10.81 1.76 1.75
C GLY A 89 -10.56 1.35 3.22
N LEU A 90 -11.50 1.67 4.10
CA LEU A 90 -11.54 1.32 5.53
C LEU A 90 -12.44 0.11 5.81
N SER A 91 -13.16 -0.37 4.81
CA SER A 91 -13.97 -1.57 4.90
C SER A 91 -13.21 -2.75 4.27
N ILE A 92 -12.37 -3.41 5.06
CA ILE A 92 -12.18 -4.87 5.06
C ILE A 92 -11.27 -5.24 6.26
N GLU A 93 -11.82 -6.15 7.06
CA GLU A 93 -11.22 -6.92 8.16
C GLU A 93 -11.15 -6.27 9.56
N MET A 94 -12.34 -6.04 10.11
CA MET A 94 -12.67 -6.53 11.45
C MET A 94 -12.43 -8.05 11.49
N ALA A 95 -11.24 -8.48 11.93
CA ALA A 95 -10.97 -9.79 12.57
C ALA A 95 -9.49 -10.17 12.45
N VAL A 96 -8.58 -9.38 13.02
CA VAL A 96 -7.25 -9.87 13.41
C VAL A 96 -6.96 -9.26 14.78
N PRO A 97 -6.45 -10.01 15.77
CA PRO A 97 -6.28 -9.52 17.13
C PRO A 97 -5.49 -8.21 17.10
N PHE A 98 -6.08 -7.17 17.69
CA PHE A 98 -5.69 -5.76 17.59
C PHE A 98 -4.40 -5.44 18.38
N GLY A 99 -3.34 -6.22 18.17
CA GLY A 99 -1.97 -5.91 18.59
C GLY A 99 -1.07 -5.96 17.36
N PHE A 100 -0.25 -4.93 17.15
CA PHE A 100 0.71 -4.74 16.05
C PHE A 100 0.24 -4.34 14.65
N ALA A 101 -1.01 -4.54 14.23
CA ALA A 101 -1.39 -4.18 12.86
C ALA A 101 -1.52 -2.66 12.61
N GLY A 102 -1.60 -1.82 13.66
CA GLY A 102 -1.89 -0.39 13.54
C GLY A 102 -0.75 0.46 12.98
N SER A 103 0.50 0.18 13.33
CA SER A 103 1.65 1.01 12.91
C SER A 103 2.03 0.82 11.44
N ILE A 104 1.90 -0.40 10.92
CA ILE A 104 2.03 -0.68 9.48
C ILE A 104 0.84 -0.06 8.72
N LYS A 105 -0.35 -0.02 9.32
CA LYS A 105 -1.55 0.56 8.71
C LYS A 105 -1.53 2.09 8.68
N ALA A 106 -0.97 2.78 9.68
CA ALA A 106 -0.80 4.24 9.67
C ALA A 106 0.23 4.70 8.62
N ALA A 107 1.36 3.98 8.50
CA ALA A 107 2.34 4.23 7.44
C ALA A 107 1.76 3.96 6.03
N ARG A 108 0.93 2.92 5.89
CA ARG A 108 0.20 2.59 4.66
C ARG A 108 -0.94 3.56 4.35
N ALA A 109 -1.66 4.05 5.37
CA ALA A 109 -2.65 5.10 5.19
C ALA A 109 -1.99 6.40 4.75
N ALA A 110 -0.84 6.76 5.34
CA ALA A 110 -0.04 7.91 4.91
C ALA A 110 0.44 7.76 3.46
N SER A 111 0.87 6.57 3.00
CA SER A 111 1.26 6.36 1.60
C SER A 111 0.07 6.44 0.64
N VAL A 112 -1.11 5.96 1.04
CA VAL A 112 -2.36 6.08 0.27
C VAL A 112 -2.84 7.54 0.21
N THR A 113 -2.69 8.31 1.29
CA THR A 113 -2.97 9.77 1.31
C THR A 113 -1.96 10.57 0.49
N MET A 114 -0.74 10.05 0.27
CA MET A 114 0.33 10.69 -0.52
C MET A 114 0.34 10.29 -2.00
N GLY A 115 -0.68 9.59 -2.51
CA GLY A 115 -0.76 9.22 -3.94
C GLY A 115 0.26 8.17 -4.39
N ARG A 116 0.97 7.51 -3.46
CA ARG A 116 1.90 6.44 -3.81
C ARG A 116 1.17 5.13 -4.08
N ILE A 117 1.54 4.49 -5.17
CA ILE A 117 1.04 3.16 -5.55
C ILE A 117 1.51 2.12 -4.55
N HIS A 118 0.58 1.26 -4.12
CA HIS A 118 0.87 0.07 -3.32
C HIS A 118 0.72 -1.17 -4.19
N LEU A 119 1.85 -1.70 -4.69
CA LEU A 119 1.85 -2.72 -5.75
C LEU A 119 1.09 -3.98 -5.37
N GLN A 120 1.09 -4.36 -4.10
CA GLN A 120 0.35 -5.52 -3.59
C GLN A 120 -1.16 -5.46 -3.89
N MET A 121 -1.73 -4.26 -3.99
CA MET A 121 -3.15 -4.08 -4.33
C MET A 121 -3.43 -4.28 -5.82
N HIS A 122 -2.39 -4.23 -6.66
CA HIS A 122 -2.52 -4.42 -8.09
C HIS A 122 -2.19 -5.85 -8.52
N GLU A 123 -1.36 -6.59 -7.77
CA GLU A 123 -0.98 -7.96 -8.13
C GLU A 123 -2.13 -8.96 -8.08
N ALA A 124 -2.09 -9.93 -8.99
CA ALA A 124 -2.99 -11.07 -8.98
C ALA A 124 -2.86 -11.88 -7.69
N LYS A 125 -4.01 -12.20 -7.09
CA LYS A 125 -4.10 -13.04 -5.89
C LYS A 125 -4.18 -14.51 -6.32
N ALA A 126 -3.65 -15.41 -5.50
CA ALA A 126 -3.68 -16.85 -5.75
C ALA A 126 -5.11 -17.38 -5.99
N LEU A 127 -6.11 -16.78 -5.32
CA LEU A 127 -7.53 -17.15 -5.47
C LEU A 127 -8.13 -16.73 -6.82
N ASN A 128 -7.54 -15.77 -7.53
CA ASN A 128 -7.97 -15.37 -8.86
C ASN A 128 -6.77 -14.96 -9.73
N PRO A 129 -6.03 -15.92 -10.31
CA PRO A 129 -4.81 -15.64 -11.07
C PRO A 129 -5.08 -14.97 -12.42
N ARG A 130 -6.34 -14.89 -12.86
CA ARG A 130 -6.75 -14.23 -14.11
C ARG A 130 -6.96 -12.73 -13.95
N LEU A 131 -7.06 -12.25 -12.71
CA LEU A 131 -7.39 -10.87 -12.37
C LEU A 131 -6.32 -10.26 -11.47
N GLY A 132 -5.74 -9.15 -11.91
CA GLY A 132 -4.60 -8.50 -11.27
C GLY A 132 -3.34 -8.58 -12.12
N GLY A 133 -2.33 -7.83 -11.70
CA GLY A 133 -1.04 -7.70 -12.34
C GLY A 133 0.00 -8.70 -11.87
N HIS A 134 1.23 -8.53 -12.36
CA HIS A 134 2.35 -9.43 -12.06
C HIS A 134 3.70 -8.69 -11.95
N THR A 135 3.66 -7.40 -11.59
CA THR A 135 4.84 -6.53 -11.43
C THR A 135 5.75 -7.08 -10.34
N LEU A 136 5.21 -7.34 -9.13
CA LEU A 136 6.00 -7.89 -8.03
C LEU A 136 6.55 -9.26 -8.37
N GLN A 137 5.71 -10.10 -8.99
CA GLN A 137 6.12 -11.45 -9.32
C GLN A 137 7.28 -11.48 -10.33
N LYS A 138 7.28 -10.61 -11.34
CA LYS A 138 8.22 -10.72 -12.48
C LYS A 138 9.29 -9.63 -12.58
N HIS A 139 9.11 -8.50 -11.90
CA HIS A 139 9.90 -7.29 -12.16
C HIS A 139 10.39 -6.58 -10.89
N VAL A 140 10.25 -7.16 -9.70
CA VAL A 140 10.76 -6.54 -8.46
C VAL A 140 11.77 -7.46 -7.77
N GLY A 141 12.96 -6.93 -7.49
CA GLY A 141 14.02 -7.59 -6.73
C GLY A 141 14.58 -8.87 -7.38
N LYS A 142 14.54 -8.98 -8.71
CA LYS A 142 15.05 -10.16 -9.43
C LYS A 142 16.53 -9.99 -9.71
N ASN A 143 17.35 -10.88 -9.17
CA ASN A 143 18.78 -10.88 -9.45
C ASN A 143 19.09 -11.26 -10.92
N GLU A 144 20.33 -11.03 -11.34
CA GLU A 144 20.80 -11.29 -12.70
C GLU A 144 20.61 -12.75 -13.12
N ALA A 145 20.89 -13.72 -12.25
CA ALA A 145 20.71 -15.13 -12.54
C ALA A 145 19.26 -15.46 -12.90
N TRP A 146 18.30 -14.89 -12.15
CA TRP A 146 16.87 -15.05 -12.44
C TRP A 146 16.49 -14.41 -13.77
N LEU A 147 17.03 -13.22 -14.10
CA LEU A 147 16.79 -12.53 -15.36
C LEU A 147 17.33 -13.34 -16.56
N ARG A 148 18.55 -13.86 -16.46
CA ARG A 148 19.15 -14.73 -17.48
C ARG A 148 18.32 -16.00 -17.69
N GLU A 149 17.85 -16.61 -16.60
CA GLU A 149 16.99 -17.79 -16.69
C GLU A 149 15.62 -17.47 -17.32
N ARG A 150 15.04 -16.31 -16.99
CA ARG A 150 13.83 -15.82 -17.64
C ARG A 150 14.03 -15.61 -19.15
N LEU A 151 15.17 -15.06 -19.58
CA LEU A 151 15.47 -14.93 -21.01
C LEU A 151 15.50 -16.30 -21.71
N LYS A 152 16.01 -17.35 -21.06
CA LYS A 152 15.97 -18.70 -21.65
C LYS A 152 14.54 -19.23 -21.79
N ARG A 153 13.72 -19.07 -20.73
CA ARG A 153 12.32 -19.55 -20.72
C ARG A 153 11.39 -18.74 -21.63
N GLU A 154 11.58 -17.43 -21.70
CA GLU A 154 10.78 -16.51 -22.52
C GLU A 154 11.56 -16.12 -23.79
N SER A 155 11.65 -17.04 -24.76
CA SER A 155 12.47 -16.88 -25.98
C SER A 155 12.11 -15.66 -26.84
N GLY A 156 10.87 -15.18 -26.78
CA GLY A 156 10.42 -13.98 -27.49
C GLY A 156 10.83 -12.65 -26.85
N ARG A 157 11.48 -12.65 -25.68
CA ARG A 157 11.93 -11.41 -25.01
C ARG A 157 13.31 -10.99 -25.48
N VAL A 158 13.45 -9.73 -25.90
CA VAL A 158 14.75 -9.12 -26.24
C VAL A 158 15.46 -8.62 -24.99
N ILE A 159 14.71 -8.03 -24.06
CA ILE A 159 15.19 -7.56 -22.77
C ILE A 159 14.30 -8.08 -21.66
N VAL A 160 14.89 -8.35 -20.50
CA VAL A 160 14.16 -8.57 -19.25
C VAL A 160 14.79 -7.74 -18.15
N SER A 161 13.96 -7.21 -17.27
CA SER A 161 14.39 -6.23 -16.29
C SER A 161 13.68 -6.38 -14.96
N SER A 162 14.28 -5.77 -13.96
CA SER A 162 13.75 -5.69 -12.61
C SER A 162 14.05 -4.33 -12.01
N PHE A 163 13.07 -3.80 -11.27
CA PHE A 163 13.33 -2.80 -10.25
C PHE A 163 14.26 -3.36 -9.18
N THR A 164 15.07 -2.48 -8.60
CA THR A 164 16.03 -2.84 -7.55
C THR A 164 15.34 -3.47 -6.34
N ASN A 165 14.23 -2.89 -5.89
CA ASN A 165 13.43 -3.38 -4.77
C ASN A 165 12.00 -2.81 -4.85
N LEU A 166 11.15 -3.19 -3.90
CA LEU A 166 9.75 -2.74 -3.81
C LEU A 166 9.63 -1.22 -3.72
N GLU A 167 10.47 -0.59 -2.91
CA GLU A 167 10.43 0.86 -2.70
C GLU A 167 10.73 1.63 -4.00
N GLN A 168 11.77 1.23 -4.74
CA GLN A 168 12.10 1.84 -6.04
C GLN A 168 11.01 1.58 -7.08
N ALA A 169 10.39 0.40 -7.05
CA ALA A 169 9.27 0.08 -7.95
C ALA A 169 8.06 1.00 -7.66
N GLU A 170 7.58 1.03 -6.41
CA GLU A 170 6.43 1.84 -6.04
C GLU A 170 6.68 3.34 -6.28
N ARG A 171 7.89 3.83 -5.97
CA ARG A 171 8.28 5.20 -6.27
C ARG A 171 8.24 5.49 -7.77
N ALA A 172 8.96 4.71 -8.59
CA ALA A 172 9.08 4.96 -10.03
C ALA A 172 7.72 4.86 -10.75
N ILE A 173 6.89 3.89 -10.38
CA ILE A 173 5.55 3.71 -10.95
C ILE A 173 4.63 4.87 -10.55
N SER A 174 4.68 5.31 -9.28
CA SER A 174 3.90 6.49 -8.83
C SER A 174 4.29 7.72 -9.63
N GLU A 175 5.59 8.01 -9.76
CA GLU A 175 6.07 9.16 -10.54
C GLU A 175 5.63 9.11 -12.01
N ALA A 176 5.60 7.91 -12.62
CA ALA A 176 5.16 7.72 -13.99
C ALA A 176 3.66 7.90 -14.17
N VAL A 177 2.85 7.38 -13.22
CA VAL A 177 1.40 7.56 -13.22
C VAL A 177 1.04 9.03 -13.00
N ASP A 178 1.69 9.70 -12.04
CA ASP A 178 1.47 11.12 -11.77
C ASP A 178 1.79 12.00 -12.97
N ALA A 179 2.94 11.77 -13.60
CA ALA A 179 3.34 12.51 -14.80
C ALA A 179 2.41 12.29 -16.00
N ASN A 180 1.66 11.17 -16.02
CA ASN A 180 0.74 10.81 -17.09
C ASN A 180 -0.73 10.90 -16.66
N ALA A 181 -1.05 11.51 -15.51
CA ALA A 181 -2.39 11.48 -14.91
C ALA A 181 -3.49 11.99 -15.85
N GLY A 182 -3.22 13.06 -16.61
CA GLY A 182 -4.16 13.58 -17.61
C GLY A 182 -4.46 12.57 -18.71
N ARG A 183 -3.43 11.95 -19.28
CA ARG A 183 -3.54 10.95 -20.34
C ARG A 183 -4.26 9.68 -19.86
N ILE A 184 -3.97 9.24 -18.64
CA ILE A 184 -4.66 8.11 -18.00
C ILE A 184 -6.14 8.43 -17.78
N ARG A 185 -6.47 9.64 -17.31
CA ARG A 185 -7.86 10.09 -17.12
C ARG A 185 -8.64 10.07 -18.42
N THR A 186 -8.06 10.63 -19.50
CA THR A 186 -8.69 10.61 -20.83
C THR A 186 -8.91 9.19 -21.33
N TRP A 187 -7.91 8.31 -21.18
CA TRP A 187 -8.06 6.90 -21.55
C TRP A 187 -9.17 6.20 -20.76
N ALA A 188 -9.23 6.39 -19.44
CA ALA A 188 -10.23 5.77 -18.56
C ALA A 188 -11.68 6.19 -18.90
N GLN A 189 -11.85 7.39 -19.47
CA GLN A 189 -13.14 7.92 -19.91
C GLN A 189 -13.48 7.61 -21.37
N SER A 190 -12.52 7.08 -22.15
CA SER A 190 -12.70 6.80 -23.57
C SER A 190 -13.46 5.50 -23.85
N SER A 191 -14.01 5.38 -25.07
CA SER A 191 -14.62 4.15 -25.56
C SER A 191 -13.61 3.01 -25.77
N THR A 192 -12.32 3.31 -25.88
CA THR A 192 -11.24 2.35 -26.09
C THR A 192 -10.58 1.89 -24.78
N ARG A 193 -11.14 2.25 -23.62
CA ARG A 193 -10.60 1.91 -22.29
C ARG A 193 -10.42 0.40 -22.04
N SER A 194 -11.14 -0.45 -22.77
CA SER A 194 -10.96 -1.91 -22.69
C SER A 194 -9.57 -2.37 -23.15
N ALA A 195 -8.90 -1.61 -24.00
CA ALA A 195 -7.50 -1.81 -24.34
C ALA A 195 -6.58 -1.26 -23.23
N THR A 196 -5.48 -1.95 -22.96
CA THR A 196 -4.48 -1.46 -22.00
C THR A 196 -3.83 -0.17 -22.47
N ILE A 197 -3.53 0.73 -21.54
CA ILE A 197 -2.66 1.89 -21.81
C ILE A 197 -1.26 1.64 -21.26
N MET A 198 -0.26 2.00 -22.05
CA MET A 198 1.14 2.03 -21.62
C MET A 198 1.58 3.49 -21.48
N VAL A 199 2.07 3.84 -20.29
CA VAL A 199 2.66 5.14 -19.98
C VAL A 199 4.11 4.96 -19.58
N THR A 200 4.92 5.98 -19.82
CA THR A 200 6.36 5.92 -19.57
C THR A 200 6.85 7.17 -18.86
N LYS A 201 7.97 7.03 -18.17
CA LYS A 201 8.71 8.15 -17.56
C LYS A 201 10.17 7.79 -17.37
N VAL A 202 11.08 8.75 -17.55
CA VAL A 202 12.46 8.64 -17.05
C VAL A 202 12.47 9.11 -15.59
N VAL A 203 12.90 8.26 -14.68
CA VAL A 203 12.98 8.52 -13.24
C VAL A 203 14.43 8.67 -12.84
N SER A 204 14.73 9.63 -11.98
CA SER A 204 16.09 9.89 -11.52
C SER A 204 16.57 8.84 -10.51
N GLY A 205 17.85 8.49 -10.60
CA GLY A 205 18.50 7.54 -9.69
C GLY A 205 18.55 6.11 -10.22
N ASP A 206 18.93 5.18 -9.34
CA ASP A 206 19.08 3.77 -9.64
C ASP A 206 17.79 3.01 -9.32
N ILE A 207 16.86 3.00 -10.27
CA ILE A 207 15.54 2.37 -10.07
C ILE A 207 15.54 0.88 -10.40
N GLY A 208 16.50 0.42 -11.22
CA GLY A 208 16.52 -0.95 -11.70
C GLY A 208 17.52 -1.20 -12.82
N TYR A 209 17.44 -2.40 -13.38
CA TYR A 209 18.40 -2.94 -14.32
C TYR A 209 17.75 -3.98 -15.23
N GLY A 210 18.40 -4.28 -16.36
CA GLY A 210 17.96 -5.30 -17.29
C GLY A 210 19.12 -6.03 -17.96
N VAL A 211 18.80 -7.19 -18.52
CA VAL A 211 19.72 -7.97 -19.34
C VAL A 211 19.16 -8.01 -20.76
N THR A 212 19.94 -7.52 -21.72
CA THR A 212 19.61 -7.62 -23.15
C THR A 212 20.14 -8.94 -23.68
N ARG A 213 19.31 -9.68 -24.44
CA ARG A 213 19.66 -11.01 -24.96
C ARG A 213 20.89 -10.98 -25.86
N GLU A 214 20.97 -10.00 -26.75
CA GLU A 214 22.03 -9.89 -27.76
C GLU A 214 23.40 -9.70 -27.12
N THR A 215 23.52 -8.77 -26.18
CA THR A 215 24.80 -8.46 -25.52
C THR A 215 25.07 -9.35 -24.31
N GLY A 216 24.00 -9.89 -23.70
CA GLY A 216 24.09 -10.58 -22.42
C GLY A 216 24.52 -9.67 -21.26
N THR A 217 24.63 -8.36 -21.45
CA THR A 217 25.14 -7.42 -20.44
C THR A 217 24.03 -6.97 -19.51
N LEU A 218 24.35 -6.89 -18.21
CA LEU A 218 23.49 -6.26 -17.21
C LEU A 218 23.67 -4.74 -17.29
N THR A 219 22.62 -4.00 -17.60
CA THR A 219 22.64 -2.54 -17.71
C THR A 219 21.70 -1.91 -16.69
N ARG A 220 22.09 -0.76 -16.13
CA ARG A 220 21.18 0.06 -15.33
C ARG A 220 20.19 0.77 -16.23
N ILE A 221 18.94 0.82 -15.82
CA ILE A 221 17.83 1.37 -16.59
C ILE A 221 17.02 2.30 -15.71
N ASN A 222 16.75 3.49 -16.22
CA ASN A 222 16.06 4.57 -15.50
C ASN A 222 14.74 4.99 -16.15
N GLN A 223 14.39 4.42 -17.30
CA GLN A 223 13.09 4.60 -17.91
C GLN A 223 12.14 3.49 -17.45
N VAL A 224 10.96 3.88 -16.98
CA VAL A 224 9.93 2.96 -16.50
C VAL A 224 8.77 2.93 -17.47
N PHE A 225 8.29 1.71 -17.74
CA PHE A 225 7.07 1.44 -18.46
C PHE A 225 6.02 0.93 -17.48
N VAL A 226 4.82 1.50 -17.54
CA VAL A 226 3.68 1.11 -16.70
C VAL A 226 2.50 0.79 -17.62
N VAL A 227 1.98 -0.43 -17.52
CA VAL A 227 0.82 -0.89 -18.27
C VAL A 227 -0.38 -0.97 -17.33
N LEU A 228 -1.43 -0.21 -17.64
CA LEU A 228 -2.69 -0.21 -16.91
C LEU A 228 -3.77 -0.96 -17.69
N LYS A 229 -4.63 -1.67 -16.97
CA LYS A 229 -5.80 -2.38 -17.53
C LYS A 229 -7.08 -1.87 -16.86
N TYR A 230 -8.08 -1.52 -17.68
CA TYR A 230 -9.39 -1.10 -17.20
C TYR A 230 -10.27 -2.30 -16.90
N GLU A 231 -10.25 -2.71 -15.65
CA GLU A 231 -11.09 -3.77 -15.10
C GLU A 231 -11.10 -3.62 -13.59
N THR A 232 -12.28 -3.71 -12.97
CA THR A 232 -12.40 -3.46 -11.53
C THR A 232 -11.62 -4.50 -10.74
N TYR A 233 -10.69 -4.05 -9.91
CA TYR A 233 -9.88 -4.93 -9.07
C TYR A 233 -9.54 -4.26 -7.73
N ASN A 234 -9.77 -4.97 -6.62
CA ASN A 234 -9.52 -4.47 -5.25
C ASN A 234 -10.06 -3.05 -5.00
N GLY A 235 -11.28 -2.75 -5.49
CA GLY A 235 -11.92 -1.44 -5.34
C GLY A 235 -11.46 -0.35 -6.31
N MET A 236 -10.49 -0.63 -7.19
CA MET A 236 -9.99 0.29 -8.21
C MET A 236 -10.67 0.03 -9.56
N PRO A 237 -11.03 1.06 -10.34
CA PRO A 237 -11.63 0.89 -11.68
C PRO A 237 -10.63 0.36 -12.73
N TYR A 238 -9.34 0.52 -12.47
CA TYR A 238 -8.23 0.00 -13.26
C TYR A 238 -7.04 -0.29 -12.35
N TYR A 239 -6.13 -1.16 -12.76
CA TYR A 239 -4.95 -1.54 -11.98
C TYR A 239 -3.69 -1.63 -12.85
N VAL A 240 -2.52 -1.62 -12.21
CA VAL A 240 -1.23 -1.90 -12.85
C VAL A 240 -1.17 -3.37 -13.22
N LEU A 241 -1.30 -3.68 -14.51
CA LEU A 241 -1.17 -5.04 -15.02
C LEU A 241 0.27 -5.52 -14.95
N THR A 242 1.20 -4.65 -15.33
CA THR A 242 2.64 -4.88 -15.20
C THR A 242 3.38 -3.56 -15.28
N ALA A 243 4.55 -3.48 -14.66
CA ALA A 243 5.48 -2.39 -14.82
C ALA A 243 6.92 -2.91 -14.79
N TYR A 244 7.82 -2.26 -15.50
CA TYR A 244 9.21 -2.68 -15.60
C TYR A 244 10.12 -1.54 -16.09
N PRO A 245 11.42 -1.56 -15.71
CA PRO A 245 12.42 -0.69 -16.33
C PRO A 245 12.72 -1.16 -17.76
N GLU A 246 12.75 -0.27 -18.75
CA GLU A 246 13.27 -0.59 -20.10
C GLU A 246 13.86 0.66 -20.77
#